data_AF-A0A4Z0BWK0-F1
#
_entry.id   AF-A0A4Z0BWK0-F1
#
_cell.length_a   1.000
_cell.length_b   1.000
_cell.length_c   1.000
_cell.angle_alpha   90.00
_cell.angle_beta   90.00
_cell.angle_gamma   90.00
#
_symmetry.space_group_name_H-M   'P 1'
#
loop_
_entity.id
_entity.type
_entity.pdbx_description
1 polymer ?
#
loop_
_entity_poly.entity_id
_entity_poly.type
_entity_poly.pdbx_seq_one_letter_code
_entity_poly.pdbx_strand_id
1 'polypeptide(L)'
;MARLDMDVAWHAMPKSKLGVTGSAHNEPLFHPEESDDAWLAEVGRRGWIVFSHDRKFHTVGFESELSAIKQHGVGCFYLWGGSAKKYEKAQCFFKAYDRILAAIESTPLPFIFDVQRSGRLKRVEIP
;
A
#
# COMPACT_ATOMS: atom_id res chain seq x y z
N MET A 1 17.81 -7.34 -10.36
CA MET A 1 17.11 -8.53 -9.83
C MET A 1 16.51 -8.12 -8.49
N ALA A 2 15.23 -7.77 -8.44
CA ALA A 2 14.59 -7.28 -7.21
C ALA A 2 14.33 -8.48 -6.29
N ARG A 3 14.99 -8.51 -5.14
CA ARG A 3 14.81 -9.55 -4.12
C ARG A 3 13.61 -9.15 -3.28
N LEU A 4 12.47 -9.82 -3.46
CA LEU A 4 11.31 -9.71 -2.59
C LEU A 4 11.58 -10.56 -1.34
N ASP A 5 11.98 -9.92 -0.25
CA ASP A 5 11.85 -10.51 1.08
C ASP A 5 10.36 -10.59 1.41
N MET A 6 9.85 -11.78 1.70
CA MET A 6 8.42 -12.03 1.96
C MET A 6 7.91 -11.35 3.25
N ASP A 7 8.76 -10.65 3.99
CA ASP A 7 8.41 -9.83 5.15
C ASP A 7 7.76 -8.47 4.80
N VAL A 8 7.72 -8.10 3.51
CA VAL A 8 7.23 -6.78 3.05
C VAL A 8 5.72 -6.78 2.70
N ALA A 9 5.04 -7.91 2.91
CA ALA A 9 3.69 -8.11 2.37
C ALA A 9 2.53 -7.50 3.17
N TRP A 10 2.74 -6.89 4.34
CA TRP A 10 1.63 -6.41 5.18
C TRP A 10 1.90 -5.00 5.70
N HIS A 11 0.88 -4.13 5.62
CA HIS A 11 0.75 -2.80 6.22
C HIS A 11 1.22 -1.58 5.38
N ALA A 12 0.27 -0.91 4.75
CA ALA A 12 0.11 0.53 4.96
C ALA A 12 -1.08 0.71 5.93
N MET A 13 -0.75 1.03 7.19
CA MET A 13 -1.74 1.28 8.24
C MET A 13 -1.79 2.77 8.59
N PRO A 14 -2.97 3.26 9.03
CA PRO A 14 -3.14 4.63 9.49
C PRO A 14 -2.34 4.91 10.77
N LYS A 15 -2.07 6.21 10.88
CA LYS A 15 -1.14 6.92 11.75
C LYS A 15 -1.00 6.48 13.22
N SER A 16 -2.00 5.89 13.88
CA SER A 16 -1.95 5.64 15.33
C SER A 16 -1.26 4.34 15.81
N LYS A 17 -0.67 3.52 14.94
CA LYS A 17 -0.08 2.21 15.31
C LYS A 17 1.12 1.79 14.46
N LEU A 18 2.04 2.71 14.21
CA LEU A 18 2.97 2.52 13.10
C LEU A 18 4.04 1.38 13.29
N GLY A 19 3.99 0.41 14.20
CA GLY A 19 4.93 -0.75 14.33
C GLY A 19 6.00 -1.20 13.30
N VAL A 20 7.18 -0.57 13.13
CA VAL A 20 8.48 -1.18 12.76
C VAL A 20 8.68 -2.45 13.54
N THR A 21 9.19 -3.49 12.88
CA THR A 21 10.42 -4.10 13.40
C THR A 21 11.18 -4.96 12.41
N GLY A 22 12.47 -4.64 12.29
CA GLY A 22 13.46 -5.69 12.50
C GLY A 22 13.52 -5.96 14.01
N SER A 23 13.11 -7.15 14.43
CA SER A 23 13.03 -7.63 15.84
C SER A 23 11.74 -7.34 16.61
N ALA A 24 10.63 -8.05 16.38
CA ALA A 24 9.57 -8.22 17.41
C ALA A 24 9.19 -6.97 18.27
N HIS A 25 8.89 -5.82 17.66
CA HIS A 25 8.41 -4.61 18.34
C HIS A 25 7.19 -4.03 17.64
N ASN A 26 6.28 -3.49 18.44
CA ASN A 26 4.98 -2.96 18.03
C ASN A 26 5.04 -1.46 17.66
N GLU A 27 6.21 -0.88 17.33
CA GLU A 27 6.39 0.59 17.25
C GLU A 27 6.54 1.32 15.89
N PRO A 28 5.83 2.41 15.60
CA PRO A 28 6.00 3.35 14.49
C PRO A 28 7.16 3.41 13.43
N LEU A 29 6.94 3.10 12.12
CA LEU A 29 7.85 3.36 10.97
C LEU A 29 7.89 4.83 10.58
N PHE A 30 6.75 5.49 10.70
CA PHE A 30 6.53 6.90 10.45
C PHE A 30 5.76 7.46 11.64
N HIS A 31 5.84 8.76 11.89
CA HIS A 31 5.11 9.32 13.02
C HIS A 31 3.61 9.46 12.68
N PRO A 32 2.69 9.27 13.64
CA PRO A 32 1.27 9.52 13.42
C PRO A 32 0.95 10.92 12.87
N GLU A 33 1.75 11.91 13.24
CA GLU A 33 1.54 13.32 12.86
C GLU A 33 2.34 13.71 11.61
N GLU A 34 3.10 12.78 11.03
CA GLU A 34 3.91 13.05 9.84
C GLU A 34 3.01 13.30 8.63
N SER A 35 3.30 14.34 7.84
CA SER A 35 2.47 14.68 6.69
C SER A 35 2.50 13.56 5.64
N ASP A 36 1.42 13.42 4.88
CA ASP A 36 1.35 12.33 3.90
C ASP A 36 2.37 12.48 2.77
N ASP A 37 2.72 13.72 2.43
CA ASP A 37 3.81 14.03 1.51
C ASP A 37 5.17 13.52 2.02
N ALA A 38 5.50 13.71 3.30
CA ALA A 38 6.81 13.37 3.85
C ALA A 38 7.06 11.85 3.85
N TRP A 39 6.11 11.05 4.32
CA TRP A 39 6.30 9.60 4.35
C TRP A 39 6.17 8.97 2.96
N LEU A 40 5.31 9.50 2.08
CA LEU A 40 5.21 9.04 0.69
C LEU A 40 6.46 9.39 -0.13
N ALA A 41 7.11 10.52 0.16
CA ALA A 41 8.41 10.86 -0.42
C ALA A 41 9.46 9.79 -0.09
N GLU A 42 9.49 9.34 1.16
CA GLU A 42 10.44 8.30 1.59
C GLU A 42 10.11 6.94 0.97
N VAL A 43 8.83 6.59 0.86
CA VAL A 43 8.37 5.37 0.16
C VAL A 43 8.80 5.40 -1.31
N GLY A 44 8.55 6.52 -2.00
CA GLY A 44 8.94 6.72 -3.40
C GLY A 44 10.45 6.63 -3.58
N ARG A 45 11.22 7.34 -2.75
CA ARG A 45 12.69 7.32 -2.76
C ARG A 45 13.27 5.92 -2.57
N ARG A 46 12.61 5.07 -1.77
CA ARG A 46 13.03 3.67 -1.53
C ARG A 46 12.48 2.68 -2.55
N GLY A 47 11.59 3.09 -3.45
CA GLY A 47 10.92 2.21 -4.41
C GLY A 47 9.97 1.22 -3.73
N TRP A 48 9.39 1.60 -2.58
CA TRP A 48 8.46 0.76 -1.83
C TRP A 48 7.03 0.85 -2.40
N ILE A 49 6.23 -0.17 -2.08
CA ILE A 49 4.83 -0.28 -2.51
C ILE A 49 3.91 -0.23 -1.29
N VAL A 50 2.82 0.52 -1.40
CA VAL A 50 1.84 0.77 -0.34
C VAL A 50 0.73 -0.27 -0.39
N PHE A 51 0.37 -0.88 0.74
CA PHE A 51 -0.75 -1.82 0.86
C PHE A 51 -1.79 -1.32 1.87
N SER A 52 -2.83 -0.59 1.42
CA SER A 52 -3.77 0.07 2.33
C SER A 52 -5.14 -0.60 2.34
N HIS A 53 -5.80 -0.66 3.50
CA HIS A 53 -7.24 -0.98 3.55
C HIS A 53 -8.14 0.25 3.36
N ASP A 54 -7.56 1.44 3.49
CA ASP A 54 -8.25 2.73 3.38
C ASP A 54 -8.21 3.22 1.94
N ARG A 55 -9.40 3.36 1.34
CA ARG A 55 -9.62 3.83 -0.04
C ARG A 55 -9.63 5.36 -0.13
N LYS A 56 -8.60 6.03 0.39
CA LYS A 56 -8.59 7.49 0.52
C LYS A 56 -7.80 8.21 -0.57
N PHE A 57 -6.73 7.60 -1.08
CA PHE A 57 -5.79 8.28 -1.99
C PHE A 57 -6.31 8.55 -3.42
N HIS A 58 -7.59 8.30 -3.70
CA HIS A 58 -8.22 8.58 -5.00
C HIS A 58 -9.57 9.31 -4.86
N THR A 59 -9.90 9.75 -3.65
CA THR A 59 -11.20 10.38 -3.34
C THR A 59 -11.06 11.90 -3.37
N VAL A 60 -12.07 12.59 -3.88
CA VAL A 60 -12.16 14.06 -3.85
C VAL A 60 -12.13 14.54 -2.39
N GLY A 61 -11.25 15.50 -2.07
CA GLY A 61 -10.93 15.95 -0.70
C GLY A 61 -9.65 15.35 -0.08
N PHE A 62 -8.91 14.52 -0.83
CA PHE A 62 -7.59 13.96 -0.46
C PHE A 62 -6.54 14.29 -1.54
N GLU A 63 -6.57 15.53 -2.04
CA GLU A 63 -5.72 16.00 -3.13
C GLU A 63 -4.23 15.98 -2.75
N SER A 64 -3.90 16.16 -1.48
CA SER A 64 -2.53 16.08 -0.96
C SER A 64 -1.92 14.69 -1.16
N GLU A 65 -2.65 13.65 -0.80
CA GLU A 65 -2.22 12.27 -0.86
C GLU A 65 -2.11 11.80 -2.31
N LEU A 66 -3.09 12.18 -3.14
CA LEU A 66 -3.05 11.93 -4.57
C LEU A 66 -1.84 12.63 -5.23
N SER A 67 -1.57 13.88 -4.85
CA SER A 67 -0.43 14.65 -5.34
C SER A 67 0.89 14.01 -4.92
N ALA A 68 0.99 13.56 -3.67
CA ALA A 68 2.18 12.88 -3.15
C ALA A 68 2.44 11.54 -3.85
N ILE A 69 1.39 10.73 -4.10
CA ILE A 69 1.53 9.49 -4.90
C ILE A 69 2.08 9.78 -6.29
N LYS A 70 1.57 10.83 -6.95
CA LYS A 70 2.04 11.23 -8.28
C LYS A 70 3.47 11.75 -8.26
N GLN A 71 3.74 12.69 -7.35
CA GLN A 71 5.01 13.39 -7.25
C GLN A 71 6.16 12.43 -6.91
N HIS A 72 5.92 11.50 -6.00
CA HIS A 72 6.94 10.56 -5.51
C HIS A 72 6.93 9.21 -6.23
N GLY A 73 6.07 9.05 -7.25
CA GLY A 73 6.01 7.85 -8.07
C GLY A 73 5.66 6.60 -7.27
N VAL A 74 4.64 6.66 -6.41
CA VAL A 74 4.31 5.56 -5.50
C VAL A 74 3.32 4.58 -6.13
N GLY A 75 3.55 3.29 -5.92
CA GLY A 75 2.61 2.22 -6.28
C GLY A 75 1.78 1.82 -5.06
N CYS A 76 0.47 1.67 -5.23
CA CYS A 76 -0.44 1.36 -4.14
C CYS A 76 -1.44 0.24 -4.51
N PHE A 77 -1.71 -0.64 -3.55
CA PHE A 77 -2.75 -1.65 -3.60
C PHE A 77 -3.76 -1.42 -2.46
N TYR A 78 -5.03 -1.20 -2.79
CA TYR A 78 -6.12 -1.23 -1.83
C TYR A 78 -6.54 -2.66 -1.54
N LEU A 79 -6.33 -3.12 -0.32
CA LEU A 79 -6.71 -4.45 0.13
C LEU A 79 -8.19 -4.49 0.51
N TRP A 80 -8.92 -5.47 -0.03
CA TRP A 80 -10.28 -5.77 0.42
C TRP A 80 -10.32 -6.12 1.92
N GLY A 81 -11.49 -5.88 2.53
CA GLY A 81 -11.81 -6.40 3.85
C GLY A 81 -11.30 -5.55 5.00
N GLY A 82 -11.49 -4.22 4.96
CA GLY A 82 -11.17 -3.33 6.09
C GLY A 82 -11.74 -3.83 7.43
N SER A 83 -12.98 -4.34 7.43
CA SER A 83 -13.68 -4.94 8.57
C SER A 83 -13.68 -6.48 8.60
N ALA A 84 -13.05 -7.15 7.64
CA ALA A 84 -13.05 -8.61 7.56
C ALA A 84 -12.13 -9.25 8.64
N LYS A 85 -12.33 -10.54 8.92
CA LYS A 85 -11.46 -11.26 9.88
C LYS A 85 -10.04 -11.39 9.32
N LYS A 86 -9.04 -11.44 10.20
CA LYS A 86 -7.61 -11.52 9.81
C LYS A 86 -7.33 -12.63 8.79
N TYR A 87 -7.90 -13.83 8.99
CA TYR A 87 -7.70 -14.95 8.07
C TYR A 87 -8.31 -14.70 6.68
N GLU A 88 -9.43 -13.99 6.59
CA GLU A 88 -10.08 -13.68 5.31
C GLU A 88 -9.26 -12.65 4.52
N LYS A 89 -8.66 -11.69 5.22
CA LYS A 89 -7.73 -10.72 4.62
C LYS A 89 -6.49 -11.44 4.06
N ALA A 90 -5.89 -12.34 4.84
CA ALA A 90 -4.74 -13.13 4.42
C ALA A 90 -5.08 -14.01 3.20
N GLN A 91 -6.23 -14.71 3.24
CA GLN A 91 -6.70 -15.50 2.10
C GLN A 91 -6.89 -14.66 0.83
N CYS A 92 -7.46 -13.46 0.95
CA CYS A 92 -7.61 -12.54 -0.17
C CYS A 92 -6.25 -12.11 -0.73
N PHE A 93 -5.31 -11.78 0.15
CA PHE A 93 -3.96 -11.38 -0.25
C PHE A 93 -3.23 -12.51 -0.98
N PHE A 94 -3.22 -13.73 -0.43
CA PHE A 94 -2.60 -14.88 -1.08
C PHE A 94 -3.21 -15.20 -2.45
N LYS A 95 -4.53 -15.06 -2.60
CA LYS A 95 -5.19 -15.22 -3.91
C LYS A 95 -4.76 -14.17 -4.96
N ALA A 96 -4.34 -12.99 -4.50
CA ALA A 96 -3.91 -11.89 -5.36
C ALA A 96 -2.39 -11.86 -5.58
N TYR A 97 -1.61 -12.61 -4.81
CA TYR A 97 -0.16 -12.44 -4.68
C TYR A 97 0.58 -12.44 -6.03
N ASP A 98 0.40 -13.49 -6.84
CA ASP A 98 1.07 -13.56 -8.15
C ASP A 98 0.66 -12.41 -9.09
N ARG A 99 -0.58 -11.95 -8.99
CA ARG A 99 -1.08 -10.82 -9.79
C ARG A 99 -0.50 -9.49 -9.31
N ILE A 100 -0.32 -9.35 -8.00
CA ILE A 100 0.34 -8.18 -7.40
C ILE A 100 1.78 -8.09 -7.90
N LEU A 101 2.53 -9.20 -7.86
CA LEU A 101 3.90 -9.25 -8.37
C LEU A 101 3.96 -8.89 -9.86
N ALA A 102 3.13 -9.53 -10.67
CA ALA A 102 3.05 -9.23 -12.09
C ALA A 102 2.68 -7.75 -12.36
N ALA A 103 1.78 -7.16 -11.57
CA ALA A 103 1.39 -5.76 -11.71
C ALA A 103 2.53 -4.80 -11.35
N ILE A 104 3.31 -5.09 -10.30
CA ILE A 104 4.49 -4.31 -9.90
C ILE A 104 5.54 -4.29 -11.03
N GLU A 105 5.77 -5.43 -11.69
CA GLU A 105 6.77 -5.53 -12.76
C GLU A 105 6.30 -4.91 -14.08
N SER A 106 5.00 -5.01 -14.39
CA SER A 106 4.46 -4.63 -15.70
C SER A 106 3.83 -3.23 -15.75
N THR A 107 3.59 -2.59 -14.61
CA THR A 107 2.90 -1.30 -14.54
C THR A 107 3.87 -0.19 -14.14
N PRO A 108 4.10 0.83 -15.00
CA PRO A 108 4.85 2.01 -14.62
C PRO A 108 4.22 2.72 -13.42
N LEU A 109 5.08 3.21 -12.52
CA LEU A 109 4.68 4.07 -11.42
C LEU A 109 4.30 5.47 -11.92
N PRO A 110 3.39 6.19 -11.24
CA PRO A 110 2.58 5.74 -10.11
C PRO A 110 1.39 4.87 -10.57
N PHE A 111 0.91 4.00 -9.68
CA PHE A 111 -0.32 3.25 -9.92
C PHE A 111 -1.11 3.04 -8.63
N ILE A 112 -2.42 2.84 -8.80
CA ILE A 112 -3.30 2.37 -7.74
C ILE A 112 -4.12 1.19 -8.28
N PHE A 113 -4.11 0.07 -7.56
CA PHE A 113 -4.96 -1.10 -7.83
C PHE A 113 -5.87 -1.40 -6.64
N ASP A 114 -7.13 -1.70 -6.89
CA ASP A 114 -8.06 -2.26 -5.92
C ASP A 114 -8.02 -3.79 -6.00
N VAL A 115 -7.57 -4.43 -4.91
CA VAL A 115 -7.55 -5.88 -4.73
C VAL A 115 -8.92 -6.30 -4.25
N GLN A 116 -9.69 -6.93 -5.12
CA GLN A 116 -11.02 -7.43 -4.80
C GLN A 116 -10.94 -8.70 -3.97
N ARG A 117 -12.03 -9.04 -3.24
CA ARG A 117 -12.15 -10.29 -2.44
C ARG A 117 -11.78 -11.56 -3.21
N SER A 118 -12.01 -11.57 -4.52
CA SER A 118 -11.71 -12.70 -5.41
C SER A 118 -10.21 -12.85 -5.72
N GLY A 119 -9.38 -11.88 -5.34
CA GLY A 119 -7.97 -11.78 -5.73
C GLY A 119 -7.75 -11.08 -7.08
N ARG A 120 -8.81 -10.57 -7.72
CA ARG A 120 -8.69 -9.76 -8.95
C ARG A 120 -8.16 -8.38 -8.62
N LEU A 121 -7.33 -7.84 -9.51
CA LEU A 121 -6.86 -6.46 -9.46
C LEU A 121 -7.70 -5.61 -10.40
N LYS A 122 -8.24 -4.51 -9.90
CA LYS A 122 -8.89 -3.47 -10.71
C LYS A 122 -8.04 -2.21 -10.65
N ARG A 123 -7.58 -1.70 -11.80
CA ARG A 123 -6.86 -0.42 -11.81
C ARG A 123 -7.82 0.69 -11.39
N VAL A 124 -7.35 1.53 -10.47
CA VAL A 124 -8.03 2.76 -10.08
C VAL A 124 -7.45 3.88 -10.92
N GLU A 125 -8.32 4.65 -11.55
CA GLU A 125 -7.89 5.83 -12.28
C GLU A 125 -7.40 6.88 -11.29
N ILE A 126 -6.20 7.39 -11.57
CA ILE A 126 -5.60 8.52 -10.88
C ILE A 126 -6.02 9.73 -11.73
N PRO A 127 -6.86 10.65 -11.21
CA PRO A 127 -7.30 11.84 -11.93
C PRO A 127 -6.15 12.72 -12.43
#